data_AF-A0A644U1M2-F1
#
_entry.id   AF-A0A644U1M2-F1
#
_cell.length_a   1.000
_cell.length_b   1.000
_cell.length_c   1.000
_cell.angle_alpha   90.00
_cell.angle_beta   90.00
_cell.angle_gamma   90.00
#
_symmetry.space_group_name_H-M   'P 1'
#
loop_
_entity.id
_entity.type
_entity.pdbx_description
1 polymer ?
#
loop_
_entity_poly.entity_id
_entity_poly.type
_entity_poly.pdbx_seq_one_letter_code
_entity_poly.pdbx_strand_id
1 'polypeptide(L)'
;MESGIFNTFNENYKLFELIEKEQPLWWRNIISDQELYVEIRKDNYINVYYYGGCVAKIWFDRDIKAETHYKYLKQTNSNKIYVDCIIELEFKGELDKIKKRIKEVYLKEEDKLKEKEIQGRLILSSKKKYIDSEFAYNKDNKLRFDLVSLENGKITYVELKLIGDQRLTSIKDNELEIITQMNKYSKFIQDYKDEIIPYYKKLLSVKKRLSITDKIPEINILNPKPLLLIFNTYTELSKGKKDRINNIISSFANVDFDYKFIGNKI
;
A
#
# COMPACT_ATOMS: atom_id res chain seq x y z
N MET A 1 4.19 1.31 24.90
CA MET A 1 5.13 1.36 23.76
C MET A 1 4.40 1.98 22.59
N GLU A 2 4.97 3.02 22.00
CA GLU A 2 4.46 3.57 20.73
C GLU A 2 4.65 2.49 19.64
N SER A 3 3.66 2.35 18.76
CA SER A 3 3.68 1.42 17.62
C SER A 3 3.37 2.17 16.33
N GLY A 4 3.85 1.68 15.21
CA GLY A 4 3.59 2.30 13.91
C GLY A 4 4.22 3.68 13.74
N ILE A 5 5.43 3.90 14.26
CA ILE A 5 6.22 5.12 14.05
C ILE A 5 7.61 4.77 13.52
N PHE A 6 8.40 5.73 13.03
CA PHE A 6 9.67 5.43 12.36
C PHE A 6 10.66 4.66 13.24
N ASN A 7 10.74 5.01 14.53
CA ASN A 7 11.68 4.41 15.47
C ASN A 7 11.30 2.99 15.91
N THR A 8 10.09 2.49 15.58
CA THR A 8 9.74 1.09 15.89
C THR A 8 10.35 0.11 14.89
N PHE A 9 10.80 0.61 13.74
CA PHE A 9 11.44 -0.20 12.71
C PHE A 9 12.88 -0.57 13.12
N ASN A 10 13.08 -1.86 13.33
CA ASN A 10 14.35 -2.48 13.62
C ASN A 10 14.80 -3.31 12.41
N GLU A 11 15.78 -2.80 11.67
CA GLU A 11 16.34 -3.50 10.50
C GLU A 11 16.99 -4.84 10.85
N ASN A 12 17.43 -5.04 12.09
CA ASN A 12 18.01 -6.30 12.58
C ASN A 12 16.98 -7.14 13.35
N TYR A 13 15.68 -6.96 13.06
CA TYR A 13 14.65 -7.76 13.71
C TYR A 13 14.79 -9.25 13.35
N LYS A 14 14.53 -10.11 14.33
CA LYS A 14 14.79 -11.55 14.23
C LYS A 14 14.13 -12.23 13.03
N LEU A 15 12.92 -11.78 12.68
CA LEU A 15 12.22 -12.24 11.48
C LEU A 15 13.07 -12.09 10.21
N PHE A 16 13.68 -10.93 10.02
CA PHE A 16 14.44 -10.61 8.82
C PHE A 16 15.73 -11.41 8.74
N GLU A 17 16.43 -11.56 9.87
CA GLU A 17 17.65 -12.38 9.95
C GLU A 17 17.37 -13.85 9.59
N LEU A 18 16.28 -14.42 10.11
CA LEU A 18 15.92 -15.82 9.85
C LEU A 18 15.56 -16.03 8.39
N ILE A 19 14.75 -15.14 7.81
CA ILE A 19 14.39 -15.21 6.38
C ILE A 19 15.63 -15.10 5.49
N GLU A 20 16.50 -14.13 5.76
CA GLU A 20 17.73 -13.90 4.99
C GLU A 20 18.63 -15.14 5.01
N LYS A 21 18.85 -15.71 6.20
CA LYS A 21 19.75 -16.85 6.42
C LYS A 21 19.20 -18.18 5.91
N GLU A 22 17.94 -18.46 6.21
CA GLU A 22 17.35 -19.79 5.99
C GLU A 22 16.69 -19.92 4.62
N GLN A 23 16.28 -18.80 4.02
CA GLN A 23 15.55 -18.75 2.73
C GLN A 23 14.44 -19.82 2.67
N PRO A 24 13.51 -19.82 3.65
CA PRO A 24 12.56 -20.91 3.81
C PRO A 24 11.67 -21.04 2.57
N LEU A 25 11.12 -22.24 2.35
CA LEU A 25 10.39 -22.56 1.12
C LEU A 25 9.20 -21.61 0.91
N TRP A 26 8.44 -21.29 1.95
CA TRP A 26 7.34 -20.34 1.88
C TRP A 26 7.79 -18.94 1.41
N TRP A 27 8.95 -18.46 1.87
CA TRP A 27 9.48 -17.16 1.46
C TRP A 27 9.86 -17.18 -0.02
N ARG A 28 10.58 -18.23 -0.45
CA ARG A 28 10.95 -18.43 -1.87
C ARG A 28 9.73 -18.48 -2.79
N ASN A 29 8.65 -19.12 -2.35
CA ASN A 29 7.40 -19.12 -3.11
C ASN A 29 6.84 -17.71 -3.25
N ILE A 30 6.73 -16.94 -2.15
CA ILE A 30 6.20 -15.57 -2.15
C ILE A 30 7.00 -14.66 -3.08
N ILE A 31 8.33 -14.60 -2.93
CA ILE A 31 9.17 -13.68 -3.72
C ILE A 31 9.27 -14.08 -5.19
N SER A 32 9.11 -15.37 -5.52
CA SER A 32 9.07 -15.84 -6.91
C SER A 32 7.75 -15.55 -7.62
N ASP A 33 6.66 -15.32 -6.86
CA ASP A 33 5.33 -15.08 -7.41
C ASP A 33 5.19 -13.62 -7.89
N GLN A 34 5.08 -13.45 -9.21
CA GLN A 34 5.01 -12.12 -9.82
C GLN A 34 3.68 -11.40 -9.58
N GLU A 35 2.63 -12.11 -9.16
CA GLU A 35 1.34 -11.52 -8.83
C GLU A 35 1.26 -11.01 -7.39
N LEU A 36 2.28 -11.31 -6.58
CA LEU A 36 2.37 -10.85 -5.20
C LEU A 36 3.26 -9.61 -5.08
N TYR A 37 2.95 -8.80 -4.08
CA TYR A 37 3.82 -7.76 -3.58
C TYR A 37 3.90 -7.82 -2.06
N VAL A 38 5.03 -7.35 -1.53
CA VAL A 38 5.38 -7.50 -0.12
C VAL A 38 5.67 -6.15 0.49
N GLU A 39 5.11 -5.92 1.68
CA GLU A 39 5.39 -4.76 2.50
C GLU A 39 5.96 -5.14 3.84
N ILE A 40 7.05 -4.49 4.21
CA ILE A 40 7.64 -4.59 5.55
C ILE A 40 7.10 -3.42 6.37
N ARG A 41 6.52 -3.71 7.54
CA ARG A 41 5.86 -2.71 8.38
C ARG A 41 6.79 -2.21 9.46
N LYS A 42 6.50 -1.01 9.97
CA LYS A 42 7.30 -0.33 11.01
C LYS A 42 7.44 -1.18 12.27
N ASP A 43 6.43 -1.97 12.61
CA ASP A 43 6.47 -2.88 13.76
C ASP A 43 7.07 -4.26 13.43
N ASN A 44 7.96 -4.31 12.42
CA ASN A 44 8.80 -5.43 12.07
C ASN A 44 8.09 -6.73 11.63
N TYR A 45 6.84 -6.60 11.18
CA TYR A 45 6.12 -7.68 10.52
C TYR A 45 6.02 -7.43 9.01
N ILE A 46 5.70 -8.49 8.28
CA ILE A 46 5.60 -8.48 6.82
C ILE A 46 4.15 -8.74 6.43
N ASN A 47 3.62 -7.99 5.48
CA ASN A 47 2.37 -8.31 4.82
C ASN A 47 2.63 -8.68 3.36
N VAL A 48 1.97 -9.74 2.90
CA VAL A 48 1.96 -10.20 1.52
C VAL A 48 0.59 -9.94 0.92
N TYR A 49 0.55 -9.39 -0.27
CA TYR A 49 -0.69 -8.95 -0.90
C TYR A 49 -0.87 -9.49 -2.31
N TYR A 50 -2.13 -9.77 -2.65
CA TYR A 50 -2.61 -10.06 -3.99
C TYR A 50 -3.71 -9.05 -4.34
N TYR A 51 -3.42 -8.08 -5.21
CA TYR A 51 -4.33 -6.99 -5.61
C TYR A 51 -5.08 -6.31 -4.44
N GLY A 52 -4.39 -6.07 -3.33
CA GLY A 52 -4.96 -5.42 -2.13
C GLY A 52 -5.55 -6.38 -1.10
N GLY A 53 -5.81 -7.64 -1.46
CA GLY A 53 -6.15 -8.69 -0.50
C GLY A 53 -4.90 -9.16 0.26
N CYS A 54 -4.97 -9.20 1.58
CA CYS A 54 -3.87 -9.66 2.43
C CYS A 54 -3.78 -11.20 2.37
N VAL A 55 -2.80 -11.71 1.62
CA VAL A 55 -2.51 -13.15 1.50
C VAL A 55 -2.04 -13.69 2.84
N ALA A 56 -1.09 -13.00 3.47
CA ALA A 56 -0.57 -13.37 4.78
C ALA A 56 0.00 -12.15 5.50
N LYS A 57 -0.15 -12.14 6.82
CA LYS A 57 0.65 -11.32 7.73
C LYS A 57 1.63 -12.25 8.43
N ILE A 58 2.91 -11.92 8.42
CA ILE A 58 4.02 -12.76 8.89
C ILE A 58 4.81 -11.99 9.95
N TRP A 59 5.04 -12.59 11.10
CA TRP A 59 5.79 -11.97 12.20
C TRP A 59 6.60 -13.01 12.97
N PHE A 60 7.48 -12.53 13.84
CA PHE A 60 8.24 -13.38 14.75
C PHE A 60 7.80 -13.12 16.20
N ASP A 61 7.55 -14.19 16.94
CA ASP A 61 7.36 -14.21 18.39
C ASP A 61 8.37 -15.19 19.03
N ARG A 62 7.95 -16.42 19.35
CA ARG A 62 8.86 -17.52 19.71
C ARG A 62 9.38 -18.26 18.48
N ASP A 63 8.58 -18.27 17.43
CA ASP A 63 8.79 -18.85 16.13
C ASP A 63 8.15 -17.94 15.05
N ILE A 64 8.42 -18.23 13.79
CA ILE A 64 7.79 -17.50 12.67
C ILE A 64 6.32 -17.89 12.61
N LYS A 65 5.45 -16.89 12.67
CA LYS A 65 4.00 -17.03 12.54
C LYS A 65 3.53 -16.40 11.24
N ALA A 66 2.51 -16.99 10.62
CA ALA A 66 1.82 -16.40 9.50
C ALA A 66 0.31 -16.60 9.66
N GLU A 67 -0.48 -15.53 9.46
CA GLU A 67 -1.94 -15.60 9.52
C GLU A 67 -2.59 -15.05 8.25
N THR A 68 -3.71 -15.65 7.86
CA THR A 68 -4.58 -15.19 6.76
C THR A 68 -6.04 -15.14 7.22
N HIS A 69 -6.89 -14.45 6.46
CA HIS A 69 -8.31 -14.38 6.78
C HIS A 69 -8.99 -15.73 6.52
N TYR A 70 -9.78 -16.24 7.46
CA TYR A 70 -10.36 -17.61 7.43
C TYR A 70 -11.13 -17.94 6.13
N LYS A 71 -11.83 -16.96 5.55
CA LYS A 71 -12.53 -17.08 4.25
C LYS A 71 -11.62 -17.48 3.08
N TYR A 72 -10.33 -17.15 3.16
CA TYR A 72 -9.35 -17.47 2.11
C TYR A 72 -8.90 -18.94 2.15
N LEU A 73 -9.10 -19.64 3.28
CA LEU A 73 -8.85 -21.09 3.43
C LEU A 73 -10.12 -21.94 3.35
N LYS A 74 -11.23 -21.39 2.83
CA LYS A 74 -12.56 -22.06 2.74
C LYS A 74 -13.12 -22.53 4.09
N GLN A 75 -12.63 -22.00 5.20
CA GLN A 75 -13.25 -22.23 6.49
C GLN A 75 -14.49 -21.32 6.55
N THR A 76 -15.67 -21.91 6.76
CA THR A 76 -16.93 -21.14 6.76
C THR A 76 -17.35 -20.69 8.16
N ASN A 77 -16.89 -21.39 9.22
CA ASN A 77 -17.26 -21.16 10.62
C ASN A 77 -16.03 -21.24 11.54
N SER A 78 -15.08 -20.32 11.38
CA SER A 78 -14.01 -20.16 12.36
C SER A 78 -14.45 -19.17 13.44
N ASN A 79 -14.26 -19.53 14.72
CA ASN A 79 -14.39 -18.58 15.84
C ASN A 79 -13.31 -17.48 15.81
N LYS A 80 -12.32 -17.61 14.92
CA LYS A 80 -11.23 -16.66 14.69
C LYS A 80 -11.29 -16.10 13.27
N ILE A 81 -11.20 -14.77 13.15
CA ILE A 81 -11.15 -14.07 11.85
C ILE A 81 -9.86 -14.42 11.09
N TYR A 82 -8.75 -14.61 11.81
CA TYR A 82 -7.46 -14.97 11.26
C TYR A 82 -7.04 -16.35 11.73
N VAL A 83 -6.41 -17.10 10.82
CA VAL A 83 -5.98 -18.49 11.03
C VAL A 83 -4.56 -18.66 10.53
N ASP A 84 -3.82 -19.58 11.15
CA ASP A 84 -2.46 -19.92 10.73
C ASP A 84 -2.48 -20.36 9.25
N CYS A 85 -1.47 -19.93 8.50
CA CYS A 85 -1.33 -20.27 7.08
C CYS A 85 0.11 -20.59 6.67
N ILE A 86 1.04 -20.81 7.60
CA ILE A 86 2.46 -20.95 7.24
C ILE A 86 2.69 -22.16 6.32
N ILE A 87 1.97 -23.25 6.56
CA ILE A 87 2.04 -24.49 5.78
C ILE A 87 1.54 -24.24 4.36
N GLU A 88 0.41 -23.54 4.21
CA GLU A 88 -0.17 -23.20 2.90
C GLU A 88 0.77 -22.33 2.06
N LEU A 89 1.60 -21.48 2.68
CA LEU A 89 2.59 -20.68 1.97
C LEU A 89 3.76 -21.53 1.42
N GLU A 90 4.05 -22.71 2.01
CA GLU A 90 5.10 -23.62 1.53
C GLU A 90 4.72 -24.36 0.24
N PHE A 91 3.42 -24.46 -0.08
CA PHE A 91 2.92 -25.14 -1.26
C PHE A 91 2.32 -24.15 -2.27
N LYS A 92 2.94 -24.01 -3.44
CA LYS A 92 2.46 -23.10 -4.51
C LYS A 92 0.97 -23.31 -4.85
N GLY A 93 0.51 -24.56 -4.88
CA GLY A 93 -0.90 -24.88 -5.14
C GLY A 93 -1.88 -24.37 -4.06
N GLU A 94 -1.46 -24.31 -2.79
CA GLU A 94 -2.29 -23.74 -1.71
C GLU A 94 -2.23 -22.21 -1.72
N LEU A 95 -1.06 -21.61 -2.00
CA LEU A 95 -0.93 -20.18 -2.24
C LEU A 95 -1.83 -19.71 -3.40
N ASP A 96 -1.88 -20.45 -4.50
CA ASP A 96 -2.78 -20.17 -5.63
C ASP A 96 -4.26 -20.28 -5.23
N LYS A 97 -4.62 -21.23 -4.36
CA LYS A 97 -5.98 -21.32 -3.81
C LYS A 97 -6.32 -20.09 -2.94
N ILE A 98 -5.39 -19.60 -2.11
CA ILE A 98 -5.58 -18.36 -1.35
C ILE A 98 -5.84 -17.18 -2.29
N LYS A 99 -5.00 -16.99 -3.32
CA LYS A 99 -5.19 -15.93 -4.34
C LYS A 99 -6.55 -16.05 -5.04
N LYS A 100 -6.93 -17.27 -5.45
CA LYS A 100 -8.25 -17.54 -6.06
C LYS A 100 -9.38 -17.15 -5.11
N ARG A 101 -9.28 -17.47 -3.82
CA ARG A 101 -10.30 -17.09 -2.84
C ARG A 101 -10.36 -15.59 -2.59
N ILE A 102 -9.23 -14.89 -2.56
CA ILE A 102 -9.21 -13.42 -2.53
C ILE A 102 -9.99 -12.87 -3.73
N LYS A 103 -9.76 -13.40 -4.94
CA LYS A 103 -10.53 -13.00 -6.12
C LYS A 103 -12.04 -13.24 -5.96
N GLU A 104 -12.42 -14.41 -5.46
CA GLU A 104 -13.83 -14.82 -5.29
C GLU A 104 -14.58 -14.10 -4.16
N VAL A 105 -13.91 -13.69 -3.08
CA VAL A 105 -14.60 -13.18 -1.88
C VAL A 105 -14.26 -11.74 -1.54
N TYR A 106 -13.13 -11.21 -2.02
CA TYR A 106 -12.70 -9.85 -1.75
C TYR A 106 -12.84 -8.95 -2.98
N LEU A 107 -12.54 -9.47 -4.18
CA LEU A 107 -12.59 -8.70 -5.44
C LEU A 107 -13.91 -8.86 -6.23
N LYS A 108 -14.80 -9.77 -5.82
CA LYS A 108 -16.01 -10.19 -6.58
C LYS A 108 -17.16 -9.16 -6.63
N GLU A 109 -16.90 -7.86 -6.51
CA GLU A 109 -17.97 -6.89 -6.80
C GLU A 109 -18.07 -6.71 -8.32
N GLU A 110 -19.06 -7.37 -8.92
CA GLU A 110 -19.15 -7.71 -10.35
C GLU A 110 -19.16 -6.53 -11.33
N ASP A 111 -19.26 -5.27 -10.89
CA ASP A 111 -19.32 -4.11 -11.79
C ASP A 111 -18.54 -2.85 -11.34
N LYS A 112 -17.76 -2.93 -10.25
CA LYS A 112 -17.03 -1.76 -9.73
C LYS A 112 -15.59 -2.11 -9.37
N LEU A 113 -14.65 -1.49 -10.08
CA LEU A 113 -13.24 -1.49 -9.71
C LEU A 113 -13.08 -0.89 -8.30
N LYS A 114 -12.43 -1.64 -7.41
CA LYS A 114 -12.10 -1.17 -6.06
C LYS A 114 -10.82 -0.36 -6.08
N GLU A 115 -10.76 0.71 -5.28
CA GLU A 115 -9.56 1.54 -5.11
C GLU A 115 -8.33 0.70 -4.73
N LYS A 116 -8.50 -0.27 -3.81
CA LYS A 116 -7.44 -1.20 -3.39
C LYS A 116 -6.98 -2.16 -4.48
N GLU A 117 -7.87 -2.54 -5.39
CA GLU A 117 -7.48 -3.36 -6.55
C GLU A 117 -6.60 -2.54 -7.50
N ILE A 118 -6.98 -1.29 -7.78
CA ILE A 118 -6.18 -0.37 -8.61
C ILE A 118 -4.83 -0.09 -7.97
N GLN A 119 -4.79 0.16 -6.67
CA GLN A 119 -3.55 0.32 -5.92
C GLN A 119 -2.63 -0.90 -6.12
N GLY A 120 -3.17 -2.12 -5.95
CA GLY A 120 -2.41 -3.35 -6.21
C GLY A 120 -1.92 -3.46 -7.66
N ARG A 121 -2.75 -3.11 -8.65
CA ARG A 121 -2.37 -3.06 -10.07
C ARG A 121 -1.25 -2.06 -10.33
N LEU A 122 -1.29 -0.88 -9.71
CA LEU A 122 -0.24 0.14 -9.83
C LEU A 122 1.09 -0.35 -9.26
N ILE A 123 1.08 -1.00 -8.09
CA ILE A 123 2.28 -1.57 -7.47
C ILE A 123 2.88 -2.66 -8.38
N LEU A 124 2.07 -3.62 -8.82
CA LEU A 124 2.53 -4.75 -9.63
C LEU A 124 3.03 -4.32 -11.02
N SER A 125 2.37 -3.36 -11.66
CA SER A 125 2.81 -2.82 -12.97
C SER A 125 4.04 -1.91 -12.88
N SER A 126 4.39 -1.43 -11.68
CA SER A 126 5.50 -0.50 -11.46
C SER A 126 6.24 -0.79 -10.15
N LYS A 127 6.66 -2.05 -9.93
CA LYS A 127 7.31 -2.53 -8.68
C LYS A 127 8.55 -1.71 -8.28
N LYS A 128 9.24 -1.10 -9.25
CA LYS A 128 10.43 -0.25 -9.00
C LYS A 128 10.09 1.17 -8.56
N LYS A 129 8.88 1.63 -8.87
CA LYS A 129 8.40 2.99 -8.56
C LYS A 129 7.81 3.05 -7.15
N TYR A 130 6.91 2.14 -6.82
CA TYR A 130 6.21 2.16 -5.52
C TYR A 130 7.00 1.35 -4.51
N ILE A 131 7.59 2.04 -3.54
CA ILE A 131 8.50 1.45 -2.55
C ILE A 131 7.81 1.08 -1.24
N ASP A 132 6.58 1.55 -1.03
CA ASP A 132 5.73 1.26 0.12
C ASP A 132 4.27 1.49 -0.27
N SER A 133 3.36 0.83 0.43
CA SER A 133 1.93 0.95 0.26
C SER A 133 1.23 0.78 1.59
N GLU A 134 0.14 1.51 1.82
CA GLU A 134 -0.57 1.51 3.12
C GLU A 134 0.33 2.00 4.26
N PHE A 135 1.17 3.00 3.99
CA PHE A 135 2.02 3.60 5.01
C PHE A 135 1.13 4.15 6.12
N ALA A 136 1.26 3.63 7.33
CA ALA A 136 0.56 4.12 8.51
C ALA A 136 1.53 4.79 9.49
N TYR A 137 1.09 5.86 10.16
CA TYR A 137 1.83 6.54 11.22
C TYR A 137 0.91 6.87 12.40
N ASN A 138 1.29 6.50 13.64
CA ASN A 138 0.38 6.51 14.80
C ASN A 138 0.87 7.31 16.03
N LYS A 139 1.68 8.36 15.87
CA LYS A 139 2.20 9.13 17.02
C LYS A 139 1.15 10.02 17.70
N ASP A 140 0.38 10.77 16.93
CA ASP A 140 -0.65 11.70 17.46
C ASP A 140 -2.03 11.35 16.91
N ASN A 141 -2.15 11.37 15.59
CA ASN A 141 -3.32 10.97 14.85
C ASN A 141 -2.95 9.85 13.90
N LYS A 142 -3.85 8.86 13.76
CA LYS A 142 -3.67 7.81 12.77
C LYS A 142 -3.70 8.43 11.38
N LEU A 143 -2.57 8.39 10.70
CA LEU A 143 -2.39 8.84 9.34
C LEU A 143 -2.11 7.62 8.47
N ARG A 144 -2.70 7.57 7.27
CA ARG A 144 -2.44 6.51 6.31
C ARG A 144 -2.35 7.06 4.90
N PHE A 145 -1.24 6.82 4.22
CA PHE A 145 -1.12 7.07 2.78
C PHE A 145 -1.31 5.77 2.01
N ASP A 146 -1.90 5.85 0.83
CA ASP A 146 -2.06 4.68 -0.03
C ASP A 146 -0.71 4.21 -0.59
N LEU A 147 0.12 5.11 -1.11
CA LEU A 147 1.35 4.74 -1.81
C LEU A 147 2.49 5.68 -1.44
N VAL A 148 3.72 5.17 -1.51
CA VAL A 148 4.92 6.00 -1.52
C VAL A 148 5.74 5.63 -2.75
N SER A 149 5.95 6.60 -3.63
CA SER A 149 6.77 6.42 -4.82
C SER A 149 8.19 6.93 -4.61
N LEU A 150 9.13 6.34 -5.35
CA LEU A 150 10.49 6.79 -5.50
C LEU A 150 10.83 6.82 -6.99
N GLU A 151 10.92 8.03 -7.54
CA GLU A 151 11.24 8.27 -8.95
C GLU A 151 12.38 9.27 -9.04
N ASN A 152 13.44 8.94 -9.77
CA ASN A 152 14.61 9.80 -9.96
C ASN A 152 15.20 10.33 -8.63
N GLY A 153 15.26 9.47 -7.61
CA GLY A 153 15.77 9.84 -6.28
C GLY A 153 14.82 10.67 -5.42
N LYS A 154 13.59 10.94 -5.88
CA LYS A 154 12.59 11.72 -5.15
C LYS A 154 11.52 10.83 -4.53
N ILE A 155 11.40 10.84 -3.21
CA ILE A 155 10.28 10.23 -2.48
C ILE A 155 9.05 11.13 -2.61
N THR A 156 7.90 10.55 -2.94
CA THR A 156 6.60 11.26 -2.95
C THR A 156 5.56 10.41 -2.26
N TYR A 157 4.84 11.00 -1.31
CA TYR A 157 3.67 10.39 -0.69
C TYR A 157 2.44 10.59 -1.58
N VAL A 158 1.68 9.53 -1.78
CA VAL A 158 0.64 9.46 -2.79
C VAL A 158 -0.68 8.97 -2.18
N GLU A 159 -1.75 9.74 -2.40
CA GLU A 159 -3.13 9.32 -2.17
C GLU A 159 -3.74 8.88 -3.50
N LEU A 160 -4.54 7.82 -3.50
CA LEU A 160 -5.27 7.36 -4.68
C LEU A 160 -6.77 7.57 -4.45
N LYS A 161 -7.46 8.14 -5.43
CA LYS A 161 -8.93 8.24 -5.44
C LYS A 161 -9.49 7.74 -6.75
N LEU A 162 -10.60 7.02 -6.70
CA LEU A 162 -11.44 6.83 -7.88
C LEU A 162 -12.07 8.17 -8.29
N ILE A 163 -12.27 8.39 -9.60
CA ILE A 163 -12.97 9.59 -10.09
C ILE A 163 -14.36 9.76 -9.48
N GLY A 164 -15.03 8.67 -9.10
CA GLY A 164 -16.32 8.67 -8.44
C GLY A 164 -16.29 8.89 -6.92
N ASP A 165 -15.12 9.03 -6.30
CA ASP A 165 -15.01 9.21 -4.84
C ASP A 165 -15.67 10.53 -4.42
N GLN A 166 -16.58 10.45 -3.45
CA GLN A 166 -17.37 11.59 -3.02
C GLN A 166 -16.51 12.71 -2.42
N ARG A 167 -15.38 12.39 -1.78
CA ARG A 167 -14.46 13.35 -1.14
C ARG A 167 -13.82 14.33 -2.12
N LEU A 168 -13.79 13.97 -3.40
CA LEU A 168 -13.36 14.88 -4.47
C LEU A 168 -14.35 16.03 -4.70
N THR A 169 -15.55 15.95 -4.13
CA THR A 169 -16.65 16.91 -4.34
C THR A 169 -17.43 17.27 -3.08
N SER A 170 -17.27 16.53 -1.97
CA SER A 170 -17.97 16.82 -0.72
C SER A 170 -17.26 17.93 0.05
N ILE A 171 -18.06 18.89 0.51
CA ILE A 171 -17.61 20.02 1.32
C ILE A 171 -17.97 19.73 2.77
N LYS A 172 -16.99 19.89 3.65
CA LYS A 172 -17.16 19.83 5.10
C LYS A 172 -16.44 21.02 5.72
N ASP A 173 -17.11 21.72 6.63
CA ASP A 173 -16.54 22.89 7.32
C ASP A 173 -16.00 23.96 6.32
N ASN A 174 -16.73 24.18 5.21
CA ASN A 174 -16.41 25.08 4.09
C ASN A 174 -15.17 24.71 3.25
N GLU A 175 -14.60 23.51 3.42
CA GLU A 175 -13.47 23.02 2.62
C GLU A 175 -13.82 21.66 1.98
N LEU A 176 -13.27 21.36 0.79
CA LEU A 176 -13.41 20.00 0.25
C LEU A 176 -12.68 19.00 1.13
N GLU A 177 -13.32 17.88 1.45
CA GLU A 177 -12.75 16.87 2.34
C GLU A 177 -11.37 16.36 1.88
N ILE A 178 -11.19 16.21 0.56
CA ILE A 178 -9.90 15.80 -0.01
C ILE A 178 -8.83 16.87 0.19
N ILE A 179 -9.16 18.16 0.13
CA ILE A 179 -8.19 19.25 0.36
C ILE A 179 -7.74 19.20 1.83
N THR A 180 -8.68 19.08 2.78
CA THR A 180 -8.35 18.91 4.21
C THR A 180 -7.45 17.69 4.44
N GLN A 181 -7.70 16.57 3.75
CA GLN A 181 -6.88 15.36 3.83
C GLN A 181 -5.45 15.62 3.30
N MET A 182 -5.32 16.23 2.13
CA MET A 182 -4.02 16.52 1.51
C MET A 182 -3.22 17.57 2.30
N ASN A 183 -3.87 18.55 2.92
CA ASN A 183 -3.22 19.52 3.81
C ASN A 183 -2.62 18.84 5.06
N LYS A 184 -3.32 17.86 5.65
CA LYS A 184 -2.78 17.05 6.75
C LYS A 184 -1.54 16.26 6.30
N TYR A 185 -1.54 15.77 5.07
CA TYR A 185 -0.40 15.08 4.49
C TYR A 185 0.80 16.00 4.27
N SER A 186 0.60 17.20 3.71
CA SER A 186 1.67 18.20 3.58
C SER A 186 2.29 18.54 4.93
N LYS A 187 1.43 18.73 5.96
CA LYS A 187 1.90 18.96 7.34
C LYS A 187 2.72 17.81 7.87
N PHE A 188 2.26 16.56 7.70
CA PHE A 188 3.03 15.38 8.11
C PHE A 188 4.40 15.32 7.42
N ILE A 189 4.46 15.51 6.10
CA ILE A 189 5.71 15.46 5.35
C ILE A 189 6.69 16.51 5.87
N GLN A 190 6.21 17.71 6.19
CA GLN A 190 7.03 18.78 6.75
C GLN A 190 7.49 18.47 8.18
N ASP A 191 6.57 18.04 9.06
CA ASP A 191 6.85 17.79 10.48
C ASP A 191 7.85 16.63 10.66
N TYR A 192 7.90 15.68 9.72
CA TYR A 192 8.73 14.47 9.79
C TYR A 192 9.81 14.35 8.69
N LYS A 193 10.10 15.43 7.96
CA LYS A 193 11.02 15.42 6.80
C LYS A 193 12.39 14.81 7.09
N ASP A 194 12.92 15.03 8.30
CA ASP A 194 14.25 14.59 8.71
C ASP A 194 14.30 13.09 9.08
N GLU A 195 13.14 12.47 9.34
CA GLU A 195 13.03 11.04 9.69
C GLU A 195 12.71 10.16 8.46
N ILE A 196 12.02 10.71 7.46
CA ILE A 196 11.50 9.96 6.30
C ILE A 196 12.61 9.31 5.48
N ILE A 197 13.63 10.08 5.06
CA ILE A 197 14.72 9.54 4.21
C ILE A 197 15.53 8.47 4.97
N PRO A 198 15.97 8.71 6.23
CA PRO A 198 16.62 7.67 7.02
C PRO A 198 15.78 6.40 7.14
N TYR A 199 14.48 6.51 7.43
CA TYR A 199 13.58 5.35 7.50
C TYR A 199 13.56 4.55 6.20
N TYR A 200 13.39 5.22 5.05
CA TYR A 200 13.32 4.51 3.77
C TYR A 200 14.65 3.89 3.34
N LYS A 201 15.79 4.48 3.72
CA LYS A 201 17.11 3.86 3.52
C LYS A 201 17.21 2.52 4.27
N LYS A 202 16.78 2.48 5.54
CA LYS A 202 16.73 1.25 6.34
C LYS A 202 15.76 0.24 5.72
N LEU A 203 14.53 0.66 5.41
CA LEU A 203 13.51 -0.19 4.83
C LEU A 203 13.97 -0.85 3.52
N LEU A 204 14.54 -0.08 2.60
CA LEU A 204 15.04 -0.58 1.32
C LEU A 204 16.25 -1.52 1.49
N SER A 205 17.11 -1.26 2.47
CA SER A 205 18.19 -2.18 2.83
C SER A 205 17.64 -3.55 3.23
N VAL A 206 16.61 -3.59 4.11
CA VAL A 206 15.94 -4.84 4.47
C VAL A 206 15.26 -5.47 3.26
N LYS A 207 14.50 -4.70 2.45
CA LYS A 207 13.86 -5.22 1.23
C LYS A 207 14.88 -5.89 0.29
N LYS A 208 16.09 -5.33 0.15
CA LYS A 208 17.16 -5.95 -0.64
C LYS A 208 17.69 -7.24 -0.01
N ARG A 209 17.99 -7.25 1.29
CA ARG A 209 18.47 -8.45 2.01
C ARG A 209 17.49 -9.63 1.92
N LEU A 210 16.20 -9.33 1.91
CA LEU A 210 15.14 -10.32 1.78
C LEU A 210 14.76 -10.66 0.33
N SER A 211 15.50 -10.16 -0.66
CA SER A 211 15.23 -10.38 -2.10
C SER A 211 13.85 -9.89 -2.57
N ILE A 212 13.26 -8.89 -1.90
CA ILE A 212 12.02 -8.22 -2.34
C ILE A 212 12.33 -7.25 -3.48
N THR A 213 13.55 -6.71 -3.51
CA THR A 213 14.05 -5.87 -4.60
C THR A 213 15.50 -6.19 -4.92
N ASP A 214 15.86 -6.15 -6.20
CA ASP A 214 17.21 -6.50 -6.66
C ASP A 214 18.23 -5.38 -6.40
N LYS A 215 17.75 -4.15 -6.19
CA LYS A 215 18.60 -2.97 -6.01
C LYS A 215 18.04 -2.01 -4.98
N ILE A 216 18.92 -1.31 -4.28
CA ILE A 216 18.54 -0.16 -3.46
C ILE A 216 18.57 1.06 -4.38
N PRO A 217 17.42 1.63 -4.74
CA PRO A 217 17.40 2.90 -5.47
C PRO A 217 17.99 4.01 -4.58
N GLU A 218 18.65 4.97 -5.22
CA GLU A 218 19.14 6.16 -4.54
C GLU A 218 17.96 7.01 -4.03
N ILE A 219 18.12 7.62 -2.86
CA ILE A 219 17.16 8.57 -2.28
C ILE A 219 17.91 9.87 -2.02
N ASN A 220 17.54 10.90 -2.79
CA ASN A 220 18.20 12.20 -2.81
C ASN A 220 17.34 13.26 -2.10
N ILE A 221 16.04 13.27 -2.40
CA ILE A 221 15.14 14.33 -1.94
C ILE A 221 13.77 13.78 -1.56
N LEU A 222 13.10 14.51 -0.68
CA LEU A 222 11.70 14.32 -0.34
C LEU A 222 10.88 15.39 -1.06
N ASN A 223 9.82 15.00 -1.77
CA ASN A 223 8.84 15.96 -2.28
C ASN A 223 8.07 16.55 -1.09
N PRO A 224 8.12 17.87 -0.84
CA PRO A 224 7.37 18.48 0.25
C PRO A 224 5.85 18.41 0.02
N LYS A 225 5.43 18.25 -1.25
CA LYS A 225 4.02 18.16 -1.63
C LYS A 225 3.58 16.71 -1.81
N PRO A 226 2.46 16.30 -1.19
CA PRO A 226 1.83 15.03 -1.52
C PRO A 226 1.22 15.07 -2.92
N LEU A 227 1.06 13.89 -3.53
CA LEU A 227 0.45 13.72 -4.85
C LEU A 227 -0.90 13.01 -4.73
N LEU A 228 -1.96 13.62 -5.26
CA LEU A 228 -3.26 12.99 -5.44
C LEU A 228 -3.36 12.36 -6.84
N LEU A 229 -3.45 11.04 -6.90
CA LEU A 229 -3.78 10.32 -8.13
C LEU A 229 -5.29 10.10 -8.21
N ILE A 230 -5.90 10.55 -9.30
CA ILE A 230 -7.33 10.36 -9.57
C ILE A 230 -7.47 9.36 -10.71
N PHE A 231 -7.91 8.15 -10.39
CA PHE A 231 -8.12 7.10 -11.39
C PHE A 231 -9.46 7.31 -12.10
N ASN A 232 -9.39 7.75 -13.36
CA ASN A 232 -10.53 7.94 -14.23
C ASN A 232 -11.01 6.59 -14.78
N THR A 233 -12.16 6.13 -14.28
CA THR A 233 -12.83 4.91 -14.72
C THR A 233 -13.83 5.15 -15.85
N TYR A 234 -14.06 6.40 -16.28
CA TYR A 234 -15.03 6.69 -17.33
C TYR A 234 -14.53 6.21 -18.69
N THR A 235 -15.31 5.37 -19.36
CA THR A 235 -15.10 4.94 -20.75
C THR A 235 -15.74 5.89 -21.75
N GLU A 236 -16.86 6.50 -21.37
CA GLU A 236 -17.59 7.51 -22.14
C GLU A 236 -17.88 8.75 -21.28
N LEU A 237 -17.80 9.94 -21.89
CA LEU A 237 -17.96 11.22 -21.22
C LEU A 237 -19.35 11.84 -21.49
N SER A 238 -20.35 11.43 -20.72
CA SER A 238 -21.62 12.14 -20.64
C SER A 238 -21.45 13.55 -20.07
N LYS A 239 -22.45 14.43 -20.25
CA LYS A 239 -22.41 15.80 -19.71
C LYS A 239 -22.07 15.83 -18.22
N GLY A 240 -22.78 15.05 -17.39
CA GLY A 240 -22.52 14.99 -15.94
C GLY A 240 -21.12 14.49 -15.57
N LYS A 241 -20.52 13.59 -16.36
CA LYS A 241 -19.13 13.14 -16.15
C LYS A 241 -18.12 14.25 -16.47
N LYS A 242 -18.35 15.00 -17.55
CA LYS A 242 -17.53 16.17 -17.91
C LYS A 242 -17.65 17.26 -16.83
N ASP A 243 -18.87 17.56 -16.40
CA ASP A 243 -19.15 18.56 -15.35
C ASP A 243 -18.42 18.18 -14.06
N ARG A 244 -18.45 16.90 -13.68
CA ARG A 244 -17.70 16.41 -12.50
C ARG A 244 -16.19 16.60 -12.64
N ILE A 245 -15.59 16.23 -13.77
CA ILE A 245 -14.15 16.42 -14.01
C ILE A 245 -13.80 17.91 -13.93
N ASN A 246 -14.59 18.76 -14.59
CA ASN A 246 -14.38 20.20 -14.59
C ASN A 246 -14.49 20.79 -13.18
N ASN A 247 -15.46 20.35 -12.38
CA ASN A 247 -15.64 20.79 -10.99
C ASN A 247 -14.45 20.39 -10.11
N ILE A 248 -13.89 19.20 -10.31
CA ILE A 248 -12.69 18.76 -9.59
C ILE A 248 -11.50 19.66 -9.98
N ILE A 249 -11.28 19.88 -11.29
CA ILE A 249 -10.18 20.71 -11.78
C ILE A 249 -10.30 22.15 -11.27
N SER A 250 -11.50 22.75 -11.36
CA SER A 250 -11.72 24.12 -10.90
C SER A 250 -11.52 24.28 -9.40
N SER A 251 -11.94 23.28 -8.62
CA SER A 251 -11.74 23.28 -7.17
C SER A 251 -10.26 23.12 -6.76
N PHE A 252 -9.42 22.56 -7.64
CA PHE A 252 -8.00 22.37 -7.38
C PHE A 252 -7.09 23.45 -7.98
N ALA A 253 -7.65 24.54 -8.51
CA ALA A 253 -6.87 25.60 -9.15
C ALA A 253 -5.82 26.25 -8.22
N ASN A 254 -6.08 26.29 -6.91
CA ASN A 254 -5.25 27.00 -5.91
C ASN A 254 -4.82 26.11 -4.74
N VAL A 255 -4.67 24.79 -4.95
CA VAL A 255 -4.25 23.86 -3.89
C VAL A 255 -2.73 23.79 -3.76
N ASP A 256 -2.24 23.47 -2.55
CA ASP A 256 -0.80 23.33 -2.28
C ASP A 256 -0.30 21.88 -2.33
N PHE A 257 -0.93 21.05 -3.17
CA PHE A 257 -0.53 19.66 -3.43
C PHE A 257 -0.56 19.38 -4.93
N ASP A 258 0.20 18.37 -5.36
CA ASP A 258 0.20 17.95 -6.76
C ASP A 258 -1.00 17.02 -7.01
N TYR A 259 -1.61 17.08 -8.20
CA TYR A 259 -2.62 16.09 -8.59
C TYR A 259 -2.48 15.66 -10.05
N LYS A 260 -2.91 14.43 -10.34
CA LYS A 260 -2.88 13.87 -11.69
C LYS A 260 -4.03 12.91 -11.92
N PHE A 261 -4.70 13.06 -13.07
CA PHE A 261 -5.61 12.05 -13.57
C PHE A 261 -4.84 10.93 -14.28
N ILE A 262 -5.18 9.68 -13.96
CA ILE A 262 -4.63 8.46 -14.55
C ILE A 262 -5.77 7.54 -15.00
N GLY A 263 -5.47 6.49 -15.77
CA GLY A 263 -6.49 5.56 -16.28
C GLY A 263 -6.92 5.93 -17.70
N ASN A 264 -8.23 5.91 -17.97
CA ASN A 264 -8.74 6.25 -19.30
C ASN A 264 -8.41 7.71 -19.64
N LYS A 265 -7.96 7.94 -20.87
CA LYS A 265 -7.65 9.29 -21.37
C LYS A 265 -8.88 10.19 -21.21
N ILE A 266 -8.63 11.39 -20.69
CA ILE A 266 -9.61 12.50 -20.64
C ILE A 266 -9.76 13.06 -22.06
#